data_AF-A0A937Z590-F1
#
_entry.id   AF-A0A937Z590-F1
#
_cell.length_a   1.000
_cell.length_b   1.000
_cell.length_c   1.000
_cell.angle_alpha   90.00
_cell.angle_beta   90.00
_cell.angle_gamma   90.00
#
_symmetry.space_group_name_H-M   'P 1'
#
loop_
_entity.id
_entity.type
_entity.pdbx_description
1 polymer ?
#
loop_
_entity_poly.entity_id
_entity_poly.type
_entity_poly.pdbx_seq_one_letter_code
_entity_poly.pdbx_strand_id
1 'polypeptide(L)' 'MEDLTRFAVEVAQEAGAGYADARYVRTREERTSTRNGKVETLASTESRGLGVRVLVDGAWGFAASSDLS' A
#
# COMPACT_ATOMS: atom_id res chain seq x y z
N MET A 1 -1.31 -2.38 -11.58
CA MET A 1 -0.64 -1.72 -10.44
C MET A 1 0.81 -1.41 -10.71
N GLU A 2 1.51 -2.21 -11.52
CA GLU A 2 2.86 -1.89 -12.01
C GLU A 2 2.93 -0.50 -12.65
N ASP A 3 1.97 -0.16 -13.52
CA ASP A 3 1.89 1.17 -14.14
C ASP A 3 1.77 2.31 -13.12
N LEU A 4 0.92 2.15 -12.11
CA LEU A 4 0.76 3.17 -11.07
C LEU A 4 2.02 3.30 -10.20
N THR A 5 2.64 2.19 -9.83
CA THR A 5 3.90 2.22 -9.08
C THR A 5 5.04 2.84 -9.89
N ARG A 6 5.10 2.54 -11.19
CA ARG A 6 6.07 3.14 -12.11
C ARG A 6 5.85 4.65 -12.23
N PHE A 7 4.61 5.06 -12.48
CA PHE A 7 4.23 6.48 -12.56
C PHE A 7 4.62 7.24 -11.28
N ALA A 8 4.35 6.67 -10.10
CA ALA A 8 4.72 7.29 -8.83
C ALA A 8 6.24 7.45 -8.66
N VAL A 9 7.03 6.48 -9.12
CA VAL A 9 8.51 6.56 -9.11
C VAL A 9 9.00 7.62 -10.09
N GLU A 10 8.47 7.65 -11.32
CA GLU A 10 8.82 8.64 -12.35
C GLU A 10 8.55 10.06 -11.86
N VAL A 11 7.34 10.33 -11.37
CA VAL A 11 6.97 11.65 -10.83
C VAL A 11 7.86 12.06 -9.65
N ALA A 12 8.19 11.13 -8.75
CA ALA A 12 9.08 11.43 -7.62
C ALA A 12 10.51 11.78 -8.08
N GLN A 13 11.01 11.08 -9.10
CA GLN A 13 12.33 11.37 -9.68
C GLN A 13 12.32 12.70 -10.44
N GLU A 14 11.29 12.99 -11.23
CA GLU A 14 11.08 14.28 -11.90
C GLU A 14 10.99 15.44 -10.90
N ALA A 15 10.43 15.20 -9.72
CA ALA A 15 10.37 16.16 -8.61
C ALA A 15 11.70 16.35 -7.86
N GLY A 16 12.77 15.64 -8.27
CA GLY A 16 14.13 15.82 -7.73
C GLY A 16 14.58 14.74 -6.74
N ALA A 17 13.84 13.64 -6.58
CA ALA A 17 14.31 12.53 -5.74
C ALA A 17 15.48 11.78 -6.39
N GLY A 18 16.60 11.70 -5.68
CA GLY A 18 17.76 10.90 -6.10
C GLY A 18 17.50 9.39 -6.01
N TYR A 19 16.54 9.00 -5.17
CA TYR A 19 16.01 7.64 -5.11
C TYR A 19 14.51 7.71 -4.79
N ALA A 20 13.74 6.83 -5.44
CA ALA A 20 12.33 6.63 -5.13
C ALA A 20 11.96 5.15 -5.24
N ASP A 21 11.09 4.68 -4.35
CA ASP A 21 10.37 3.42 -4.49
C ASP A 21 8.88 3.60 -4.23
N ALA A 22 8.07 2.80 -4.94
CA ALA A 22 6.63 2.75 -4.76
C ALA A 22 6.20 1.29 -4.54
N ARG A 23 5.34 1.07 -3.54
CA ARG A 23 4.83 -0.26 -3.19
C ARG A 23 3.31 -0.25 -3.14
N TYR A 24 2.71 -1.01 -4.03
CA TYR A 24 1.31 -1.40 -3.92
C TYR A 24 1.17 -2.61 -3.01
N VAL A 25 0.21 -2.55 -2.09
CA VAL A 25 -0.16 -3.68 -1.24
C VAL A 25 -1.65 -3.90 -1.34
N ARG A 26 -2.05 -5.16 -1.48
CA ARG A 26 -3.42 -5.64 -1.34
C ARG A 26 -3.45 -6.73 -0.30
N THR A 27 -4.24 -6.55 0.74
CA THR A 27 -4.36 -7.50 1.84
C THR A 27 -5.79 -8.01 1.89
N ARG A 28 -5.97 -9.32 1.73
CA ARG A 28 -7.23 -10.00 1.96
C ARG A 28 -7.12 -10.80 3.25
N GLU A 29 -8.08 -10.62 4.13
CA GLU A 29 -8.12 -11.27 5.44
C GLU A 29 -9.48 -11.95 5.62
N GLU A 30 -9.43 -13.23 5.99
CA GLU A 30 -10.62 -14.02 6.31
C GLU A 30 -10.59 -14.36 7.81
N ARG A 31 -11.66 -14.03 8.52
CA ARG A 31 -11.83 -14.31 9.96
C ARG A 31 -12.96 -15.29 10.16
N THR A 32 -12.64 -16.41 10.81
CA THR A 32 -13.61 -17.41 11.25
C THR A 32 -13.50 -17.58 12.76
N SER A 33 -14.61 -17.47 13.49
CA SER A 33 -14.67 -17.78 14.92
C SER A 33 -15.83 -18.72 15.24
N THR A 34 -15.63 -19.56 16.25
CA THR A 34 -16.65 -20.47 16.77
C THR A 34 -16.84 -20.26 18.26
N ARG A 35 -18.09 -20.32 18.73
CA ARG A 35 -18.44 -20.31 20.15
C ARG A 35 -19.38 -21.48 20.43
N ASN A 36 -19.03 -22.29 21.44
CA ASN A 36 -19.83 -23.45 21.88
C ASN A 36 -20.20 -24.42 20.73
N GLY A 37 -19.24 -24.70 19.83
CA GLY A 37 -19.44 -25.61 18.69
C GLY A 37 -20.28 -25.03 17.54
N LYS A 38 -20.64 -23.74 17.59
CA LYS A 38 -21.35 -23.03 16.52
C LYS A 38 -20.46 -21.93 15.94
N VAL A 39 -20.54 -21.72 14.63
CA VAL A 39 -19.89 -20.59 13.97
C VAL A 39 -20.53 -19.29 14.47
N GLU A 40 -19.70 -18.36 14.92
CA GLU A 40 -20.10 -17.04 15.42
C GLU A 40 -19.79 -15.95 14.40
N THR A 41 -18.60 -16.01 13.79
CA THR A 41 -18.18 -15.05 12.76
C THR A 41 -17.62 -15.77 11.54
N LEU A 42 -18.06 -15.35 10.36
CA LEU A 42 -17.44 -15.59 9.06
C LEU A 42 -17.36 -14.24 8.36
N ALA A 43 -16.17 -13.66 8.28
CA ALA A 43 -15.95 -12.35 7.68
C ALA A 43 -14.78 -12.40 6.69
N SER A 44 -14.89 -11.66 5.59
CA SER A 44 -13.82 -11.41 4.63
C SER A 44 -13.65 -9.90 4.49
N THR A 45 -12.45 -9.40 4.75
CA THR A 45 -12.10 -7.99 4.58
C THR A 45 -10.97 -7.86 3.56
N GLU A 46 -10.99 -6.78 2.79
CA GLU A 46 -9.95 -6.47 1.83
C GLU A 46 -9.52 -5.01 1.98
N SER A 47 -8.22 -4.76 2.01
CA SER A 47 -7.63 -3.43 1.98
C SER A 47 -6.58 -3.34 0.89
N ARG A 48 -6.36 -2.11 0.40
CA ARG A 48 -5.33 -1.82 -0.59
C ARG A 48 -4.74 -0.44 -0.36
N GLY A 49 -3.51 -0.24 -0.83
CA GLY A 49 -2.89 1.07 -0.81
C GLY A 49 -1.57 1.11 -1.58
N LEU A 50 -1.11 2.32 -1.82
CA LEU A 50 0.17 2.64 -2.42
C LEU A 50 0.98 3.46 -1.42
N GLY A 51 2.19 3.03 -1.11
CA GLY A 51 3.18 3.82 -0.38
C GLY A 51 4.32 4.24 -1.30
N VAL A 52 4.77 5.48 -1.18
CA VAL A 52 5.91 6.04 -1.92
C VAL A 52 6.95 6.53 -0.93
N ARG A 53 8.21 6.13 -1.13
CA ARG A 53 9.35 6.56 -0.31
C ARG A 53 10.39 7.21 -1.21
N VAL A 54 10.94 8.34 -0.76
CA VAL A 54 11.93 9.12 -1.51
C VAL A 54 13.14 9.45 -0.64
N LEU A 55 14.30 9.61 -1.27
CA LEU A 55 15.52 10.15 -0.67
C LEU A 55 15.95 11.40 -1.44
N VAL A 56 15.98 12.55 -0.75
CA VAL A 56 16.37 13.85 -1.30
C VAL A 56 17.41 14.46 -0.37
N ASP A 57 18.59 14.81 -0.86
CA ASP A 57 19.67 15.44 -0.09
C ASP A 57 20.00 14.75 1.25
N GLY A 58 19.95 13.42 1.26
CA GLY A 58 20.21 12.60 2.45
C GLY A 58 19.04 12.46 3.43
N ALA A 59 17.89 13.08 3.15
CA ALA A 59 16.68 13.00 3.96
C ALA A 59 15.61 12.08 3.33
N TRP A 60 15.01 11.23 4.18
CA TRP A 60 13.92 10.34 3.78
C TRP A 60 12.56 11.04 3.86
N GLY A 61 11.74 10.88 2.81
CA GLY A 61 10.34 11.25 2.78
C GLY A 61 9.44 10.04 2.52
N PHE A 62 8.21 10.06 3.02
CA PHE A 62 7.23 9.01 2.83
C PHE A 62 5.80 9.56 2.74
N ALA A 63 5.00 9.01 1.82
CA ALA A 63 3.57 9.27 1.69
C ALA A 63 2.82 7.98 1.32
N ALA A 64 1.54 7.88 1.67
CA ALA A 64 0.71 6.74 1.29
C ALA A 64 -0.76 7.12 1.11
N SER A 65 -1.46 6.36 0.26
CA SER A 65 -2.91 6.49 0.03
C SER A 65 -3.57 5.12 -0.14
N SER A 66 -4.80 4.98 0.34
CA SER A 66 -5.70 3.86 0.03
C SER A 66 -6.63 4.15 -1.14
N ASP A 67 -6.77 5.43 -1.51
CA ASP A 67 -7.43 5.86 -2.74
C ASP A 67 -6.42 5.79 -3.90
N LEU A 68 -6.80 5.05 -4.94
CA LEU A 68 -5.96 4.70 -6.09
C LEU A 68 -6.66 5.03 -7.41
N SER A 69 -7.65 5.94 -7.36
CA SER A 69 -8.39 6.43 -8.53
C SER A 69 -7.59 7.44 -9.35
#